data_AF-A0A4Y1ZU55-F1
#
_entry.id   AF-A0A4Y1ZU55-F1
#
_cell.length_a   1.000
_cell.length_b   1.000
_cell.length_c   1.000
_cell.angle_alpha   90.00
_cell.angle_beta   90.00
_cell.angle_gamma   90.00
#
_symmetry.space_group_name_H-M   'P 1'
#
loop_
_entity.id
_entity.type
_entity.pdbx_description
1 polymer ?
#
loop_
_entity_poly.entity_id
_entity_poly.type
_entity_poly.pdbx_seq_one_letter_code
_entity_poly.pdbx_strand_id
1 'polypeptide(L)'
;MFSKETLNDIKTEIKTIKEQISLLPTKICINDMEVSVKPTLIFSMIDGKICNAVDGCESTQTCYLCGSKPSEMNDERAIMQKTVNRDLLSLCLSPLHTRIRFFECILHLSYRLEIKSWKPKGAENKSKVAEKLK
;
A
#
# COMPACT_ATOMS: atom_id res chain seq x y z
N MET A 1 -22.56 -3.20 4.24
CA MET A 1 -22.50 -2.36 5.44
C MET A 1 -22.48 -0.89 5.01
N PHE A 2 -23.33 -0.03 5.58
CA PHE A 2 -23.28 1.42 5.33
C PHE A 2 -22.56 2.11 6.50
N SER A 3 -21.25 2.23 6.40
CA SER A 3 -20.42 2.89 7.41
C SER A 3 -19.25 3.62 6.73
N LYS A 4 -18.65 4.59 7.45
CA LYS A 4 -17.39 5.21 7.02
C LYS A 4 -16.26 4.23 7.30
N GLU A 5 -15.30 4.14 6.39
CA GLU A 5 -14.13 3.27 6.55
C GLU A 5 -13.26 3.72 7.73
N THR A 6 -13.18 2.88 8.77
CA THR A 6 -12.26 3.06 9.91
C THR A 6 -11.22 1.93 9.98
N LEU A 7 -10.12 2.16 10.73
CA LEU A 7 -9.11 1.13 10.96
C LEU A 7 -9.68 -0.14 11.59
N ASN A 8 -10.68 -0.01 12.47
CA ASN A 8 -11.31 -1.15 13.12
C ASN A 8 -12.17 -1.95 12.15
N ASP A 9 -12.89 -1.26 11.26
CA ASP A 9 -13.69 -1.91 10.22
C ASP A 9 -12.78 -2.68 9.26
N ILE A 10 -11.69 -2.07 8.79
CA ILE A 10 -10.72 -2.73 7.90
C ILE A 10 -10.16 -4.01 8.53
N LYS A 11 -9.73 -3.95 9.80
CA LYS A 11 -9.16 -5.11 10.51
C LYS A 11 -10.19 -6.22 10.68
N THR A 12 -11.43 -5.87 11.01
CA THR A 12 -12.52 -6.83 11.20
C THR A 12 -12.85 -7.52 9.87
N GLU A 13 -13.04 -6.76 8.81
CA GLU A 13 -13.37 -7.30 7.48
C GLU A 13 -12.24 -8.19 6.94
N ILE A 14 -10.98 -7.78 7.07
CA ILE A 14 -9.84 -8.60 6.63
C ILE A 14 -9.78 -9.90 7.41
N LYS A 15 -10.03 -9.87 8.73
CA LYS A 15 -10.10 -11.08 9.55
C LYS A 15 -11.23 -11.99 9.08
N THR A 16 -12.42 -11.45 8.87
CA THR A 16 -13.58 -12.20 8.39
C THR A 16 -13.32 -12.85 7.03
N ILE A 17 -12.74 -12.12 6.07
CA ILE A 17 -12.44 -12.70 4.76
C ILE A 17 -11.32 -13.76 4.91
N LYS A 18 -10.26 -13.52 5.68
CA LYS A 18 -9.19 -14.51 5.91
C LYS A 18 -9.72 -15.81 6.51
N GLU A 19 -10.64 -15.73 7.46
CA GLU A 19 -11.32 -16.90 8.03
C GLU A 19 -12.14 -17.64 6.97
N GLN A 20 -12.83 -16.90 6.09
CA GLN A 20 -13.53 -17.47 4.93
C GLN A 20 -12.60 -18.04 3.85
N ILE A 21 -11.30 -17.74 3.83
CA ILE A 21 -10.37 -18.34 2.85
C ILE A 21 -10.03 -19.79 3.20
N SER A 22 -10.25 -20.22 4.45
CA SER A 22 -10.06 -21.61 4.87
C SER A 22 -11.19 -22.54 4.38
N LEU A 23 -11.66 -22.35 3.15
CA LEU A 23 -12.73 -23.14 2.55
C LEU A 23 -12.23 -24.54 2.18
N LEU A 24 -13.11 -25.50 2.40
CA LEU A 24 -12.93 -26.88 1.93
C LEU A 24 -12.90 -26.90 0.40
N PRO A 25 -12.15 -27.84 -0.21
CA PRO A 25 -12.19 -28.05 -1.64
C PRO A 25 -13.63 -28.22 -2.14
N THR A 26 -13.97 -27.49 -3.20
CA THR A 26 -15.30 -27.59 -3.82
C THR A 26 -15.28 -28.77 -4.78
N LYS A 27 -16.22 -29.70 -4.61
CA LYS A 27 -16.43 -30.81 -5.53
C LYS A 27 -17.39 -30.39 -6.63
N ILE A 28 -17.01 -30.62 -7.88
CA ILE A 28 -17.84 -30.35 -9.06
C ILE A 28 -17.86 -31.59 -9.96
N CYS A 29 -18.96 -31.83 -10.66
CA CYS A 29 -19.04 -32.87 -11.69
C CYS A 29 -18.89 -32.24 -13.07
N ILE A 30 -17.95 -32.76 -13.87
CA ILE A 30 -17.77 -32.39 -15.27
C ILE A 30 -17.76 -33.69 -16.08
N ASN A 31 -18.73 -33.86 -16.99
CA ASN A 31 -18.87 -35.06 -17.84
C ASN A 31 -18.81 -36.38 -17.03
N ASP A 32 -19.63 -36.48 -15.99
CA ASP A 32 -19.70 -37.63 -15.06
C ASP A 32 -18.41 -37.94 -14.28
N MET A 33 -17.42 -37.03 -14.30
CA MET A 33 -16.22 -37.12 -13.45
C MET A 33 -16.32 -36.15 -12.27
N GLU A 34 -16.10 -36.66 -11.05
CA GLU A 34 -15.96 -35.82 -9.85
C GLU A 34 -14.57 -35.17 -9.84
N VAL A 35 -14.52 -33.84 -9.84
CA VAL A 35 -13.31 -33.03 -9.75
C VAL A 35 -13.34 -32.25 -8.43
N SER A 36 -12.24 -32.32 -7.68
CA SER A 36 -12.05 -31.54 -6.46
C SER A 36 -11.18 -30.32 -6.75
N VAL A 37 -11.73 -29.13 -6.53
CA VAL A 37 -11.08 -27.84 -6.78
C VAL A 37 -10.76 -27.16 -5.46
N LYS A 38 -9.47 -26.93 -5.18
CA LYS A 38 -9.02 -26.13 -4.03
C LYS A 38 -8.73 -24.70 -4.47
N PRO A 39 -9.60 -23.72 -4.15
CA PRO A 39 -9.32 -22.32 -4.49
C PRO A 39 -8.14 -21.79 -3.66
N THR A 40 -7.31 -20.95 -4.29
CA THR A 40 -6.28 -20.15 -3.59
C THR A 40 -6.64 -18.68 -3.78
N LEU A 41 -6.96 -17.99 -2.69
CA LEU A 41 -7.37 -16.59 -2.71
C LEU A 41 -6.18 -15.68 -2.37
N ILE A 42 -5.97 -14.66 -3.18
CA ILE A 42 -4.88 -13.68 -3.05
C ILE A 42 -5.49 -12.29 -2.86
N PHE A 43 -5.17 -11.64 -1.75
CA PHE A 43 -5.67 -10.30 -1.40
C PHE A 43 -4.90 -9.17 -2.09
N SER A 44 -4.90 -9.14 -3.42
CA SER A 44 -4.14 -8.15 -4.19
C SER A 44 -4.93 -6.87 -4.54
N MET A 45 -6.26 -6.92 -4.47
CA MET A 45 -7.13 -5.80 -4.83
C MET A 45 -7.41 -4.88 -3.63
N ILE A 46 -6.35 -4.37 -3.01
CA ILE A 46 -6.42 -3.46 -1.88
C ILE A 46 -5.60 -2.20 -2.14
N ASP A 47 -6.00 -1.10 -1.53
CA ASP A 47 -5.24 0.13 -1.56
C ASP A 47 -4.09 0.11 -0.53
N GLY A 48 -3.13 1.03 -0.71
CA GLY A 48 -1.98 1.11 0.20
C GLY A 48 -2.33 1.58 1.62
N LYS A 49 -3.47 2.25 1.84
CA LYS A 49 -3.93 2.65 3.17
C LYS A 49 -4.39 1.42 3.96
N ILE A 50 -5.07 0.48 3.31
CA ILE A 50 -5.42 -0.82 3.88
C ILE A 50 -4.15 -1.59 4.25
N CYS A 51 -3.12 -1.61 3.39
CA CYS A 51 -1.85 -2.27 3.71
C CYS A 51 -1.22 -1.77 5.02
N ASN A 52 -1.21 -0.45 5.24
CA ASN A 52 -0.69 0.15 6.47
C ASN A 52 -1.54 -0.22 7.69
N ALA A 53 -2.87 -0.28 7.54
CA ALA A 53 -3.76 -0.73 8.61
C ALA A 53 -3.51 -2.19 9.03
N VAL A 54 -3.13 -3.05 8.07
CA VAL A 54 -2.79 -4.46 8.30
C VAL A 54 -1.42 -4.61 8.95
N ASP A 55 -0.41 -3.87 8.48
CA ASP A 55 0.93 -3.83 9.08
C ASP A 55 0.92 -3.24 10.50
N GLY A 56 -0.12 -2.47 10.84
CA GLY A 56 -0.20 -1.75 12.10
C GLY A 56 0.62 -0.46 12.10
N CYS A 57 1.14 -0.04 10.95
CA CYS A 57 1.81 1.24 10.80
C CYS A 57 0.78 2.37 10.64
N GLU A 58 0.76 3.32 11.58
CA GLU A 58 -0.16 4.47 11.52
C GLU A 58 0.23 5.48 10.43
N SER A 59 1.48 5.46 9.96
CA SER A 59 1.98 6.38 8.95
C SER A 59 1.77 5.83 7.54
N THR A 60 1.02 6.57 6.72
CA THR A 60 0.86 6.26 5.29
C THR A 60 2.08 6.54 4.43
N GLN A 61 3.10 7.18 5.01
CA GLN A 61 4.36 7.52 4.33
C GLN A 61 5.48 6.51 4.63
N THR A 62 5.26 5.60 5.57
CA THR A 62 6.22 4.54 5.91
C THR A 62 5.94 3.34 5.01
N CYS A 63 6.99 2.67 4.54
CA CYS A 63 6.81 1.44 3.77
C CYS A 63 6.27 0.31 4.66
N TYR A 64 5.07 -0.19 4.36
CA TYR A 64 4.47 -1.32 5.09
C TYR A 64 5.23 -2.65 4.94
N LEU A 65 6.13 -2.78 3.94
CA LEU A 65 6.88 -4.02 3.75
C LEU A 65 8.13 -4.10 4.64
N CYS A 66 8.83 -2.98 4.84
CA CYS A 66 10.13 -2.96 5.52
C CYS A 66 10.24 -1.90 6.63
N GLY A 67 9.16 -1.16 6.91
CA GLY A 67 9.11 -0.13 7.95
C GLY A 67 9.94 1.13 7.67
N SER A 68 10.49 1.28 6.47
CA SER A 68 11.39 2.40 6.15
C SER A 68 10.65 3.72 5.99
N LYS A 69 11.16 4.76 6.62
CA LYS A 69 10.66 6.14 6.55
C LYS A 69 11.19 6.85 5.31
N PRO A 70 10.52 7.90 4.80
CA PRO A 70 11.03 8.67 3.65
C PRO A 70 12.45 9.23 3.85
N SER A 71 12.86 9.52 5.10
CA SER A 71 14.21 9.97 5.42
C SER A 71 15.29 8.90 5.28
N GLU A 72 14.92 7.62 5.33
CA GLU A 72 15.83 6.47 5.21
C GLU A 72 15.89 5.94 3.78
N MET A 73 14.87 6.20 2.95
CA MET A 73 14.71 5.61 1.62
C MET A 73 15.76 6.01 0.59
N ASN A 74 16.52 7.08 0.85
CA ASN A 74 17.63 7.49 -0.02
C ASN A 74 18.97 6.84 0.37
N ASP A 75 19.01 6.05 1.44
CA ASP A 75 20.19 5.28 1.84
C ASP A 75 20.02 3.80 1.45
N GLU A 76 20.57 3.44 0.29
CA GLU A 76 20.52 2.08 -0.24
C GLU A 76 21.06 1.04 0.76
N ARG A 77 22.15 1.35 1.46
CA ARG A 77 22.77 0.40 2.40
C ARG A 77 21.87 0.15 3.58
N ALA A 78 21.25 1.19 4.11
CA ALA A 78 20.29 1.07 5.20
C ALA A 78 19.06 0.24 4.77
N ILE A 79 18.56 0.45 3.55
CA ILE A 79 17.41 -0.28 3.01
C ILE A 79 17.72 -1.77 2.79
N MET A 80 18.89 -2.10 2.23
CA MET A 80 19.29 -3.49 1.99
C MET A 80 19.41 -4.33 3.27
N GLN A 81 19.62 -3.68 4.42
CA GLN A 81 19.71 -4.34 5.73
C GLN A 81 18.35 -4.54 6.40
N LYS A 82 17.27 -3.91 5.91
CA LYS A 82 15.94 -4.00 6.53
C LYS A 82 15.31 -5.36 6.22
N THR A 83 14.71 -5.96 7.24
CA THR A 83 13.92 -7.17 7.07
C THR A 83 12.57 -6.83 6.45
N VAL A 84 12.15 -7.64 5.47
CA VAL A 84 10.82 -7.53 4.86
C VAL A 84 9.85 -8.43 5.61
N ASN A 85 8.71 -7.87 6.00
CA ASN A 85 7.60 -8.64 6.54
C ASN A 85 6.96 -9.47 5.42
N ARG A 86 7.28 -10.77 5.39
CA ARG A 86 6.85 -11.68 4.32
C ARG A 86 5.36 -11.94 4.32
N ASP A 87 4.69 -11.82 5.47
CA ASP A 87 3.25 -12.06 5.59
C ASP A 87 2.44 -11.03 4.78
N LEU A 88 3.01 -9.83 4.61
CA LEU A 88 2.41 -8.73 3.86
C LEU A 88 2.65 -8.81 2.35
N LEU A 89 3.48 -9.74 1.86
CA LEU A 89 3.67 -9.93 0.41
C LEU A 89 2.37 -10.39 -0.28
N SER A 90 1.48 -11.06 0.47
CA SER A 90 0.15 -11.49 0.01
C SER A 90 -0.79 -10.34 -0.34
N LEU A 91 -0.50 -9.13 0.17
CA LEU A 91 -1.25 -7.90 -0.10
C LEU A 91 -0.93 -7.31 -1.47
N CYS A 92 0.17 -7.76 -2.09
CA CYS A 92 0.70 -7.29 -3.36
C CYS A 92 0.96 -5.76 -3.40
N LEU A 93 1.52 -5.30 -4.51
CA LEU A 93 1.64 -3.87 -4.82
C LEU A 93 0.49 -3.48 -5.74
N SER A 94 -0.23 -2.41 -5.42
CA SER A 94 -1.31 -1.89 -6.25
C SER A 94 -0.73 -1.07 -7.42
N PRO A 95 -0.72 -1.57 -8.68
CA PRO A 95 -0.07 -0.87 -9.79
C PRO A 95 -0.72 0.50 -10.08
N LEU A 96 -2.03 0.60 -9.82
CA LEU A 96 -2.79 1.83 -9.92
C LEU A 96 -2.24 2.91 -8.97
N HIS A 97 -2.15 2.60 -7.68
CA HIS A 97 -1.62 3.54 -6.70
C HIS A 97 -0.14 3.84 -6.93
N THR A 98 0.66 2.85 -7.35
CA THR A 98 2.07 3.07 -7.73
C THR A 98 2.18 4.12 -8.83
N ARG A 99 1.37 4.04 -9.89
CA ARG A 99 1.39 5.04 -10.98
C ARG A 99 0.94 6.43 -10.52
N ILE A 100 -0.15 6.51 -9.75
CA ILE A 100 -0.67 7.79 -9.24
C ILE A 100 0.39 8.48 -8.36
N ARG A 101 0.97 7.74 -7.40
CA ARG A 101 1.99 8.28 -6.48
C ARG A 101 3.28 8.66 -7.20
N PHE A 102 3.68 7.89 -8.20
CA PHE A 102 4.84 8.23 -9.03
C PHE A 102 4.62 9.54 -9.78
N PHE A 103 3.45 9.72 -10.39
CA PHE A 103 3.11 10.95 -11.09
C PHE A 103 3.05 12.16 -10.14
N GLU A 104 2.39 12.02 -8.99
CA GLU A 104 2.35 13.03 -7.93
C GLU A 104 3.77 13.42 -7.46
N CYS A 105 4.67 12.44 -7.32
CA CYS A 105 6.06 12.69 -6.97
C CYS A 105 6.79 13.52 -8.04
N ILE A 106 6.61 13.19 -9.33
CA ILE A 106 7.20 13.96 -10.44
C ILE A 106 6.69 15.41 -10.44
N LEU A 107 5.39 15.60 -10.24
CA LEU A 107 4.80 16.95 -10.13
C LEU A 107 5.41 17.71 -8.94
N HIS A 108 5.54 17.07 -7.78
CA HIS A 108 6.20 17.68 -6.64
C HIS A 108 7.67 18.02 -6.90
N LEU A 109 8.39 17.20 -7.66
CA LEU A 109 9.76 17.51 -8.09
C LEU A 109 9.77 18.74 -8.99
N SER A 110 8.89 18.82 -10.00
CA SER A 110 8.83 19.97 -10.92
C SER A 110 8.54 21.28 -10.21
N TYR A 111 7.63 21.30 -9.23
CA TYR A 111 7.33 22.51 -8.47
C TYR A 111 8.46 22.93 -7.52
N ARG A 112 9.38 22.02 -7.19
CA ARG A 112 10.42 22.21 -6.17
C ARG A 112 11.83 22.32 -6.77
N LEU A 113 11.98 22.38 -8.08
CA LEU A 113 13.29 22.47 -8.76
C LEU A 113 14.14 23.66 -8.27
N GLU A 114 13.51 24.79 -7.95
CA GLU A 114 14.21 25.98 -7.46
C GLU A 114 14.64 25.85 -6.00
N ILE A 115 13.78 25.30 -5.14
CA ILE A 115 14.06 25.18 -3.70
C ILE A 115 14.91 23.96 -3.35
N LYS A 116 14.97 22.95 -4.25
CA LYS A 116 15.74 21.70 -4.12
C LYS A 116 15.58 21.01 -2.75
N SER A 117 14.38 21.09 -2.18
CA SER A 117 14.07 20.58 -0.85
C SER A 117 12.78 19.78 -0.88
N TRP A 118 12.78 18.63 -0.21
CA TRP A 118 11.60 17.76 -0.09
C TRP A 118 10.45 18.43 0.67
N LYS A 119 10.76 19.20 1.73
CA LYS A 119 9.76 19.94 2.52
C LYS A 119 10.03 21.44 2.40
N PRO A 120 9.16 22.23 1.72
CA PRO A 120 9.29 23.67 1.70
C PRO A 120 9.08 24.23 3.13
N LYS A 121 10.16 24.76 3.71
CA LYS A 121 10.15 25.43 5.02
C LYS A 121 10.24 26.95 4.82
N GLY A 122 9.50 27.72 5.63
CA GLY A 122 9.44 29.18 5.53
C GLY A 122 8.41 29.68 4.52
N ALA A 123 7.97 30.94 4.68
CA ALA A 123 6.97 31.56 3.82
C ALA A 123 7.45 31.69 2.37
N GLU A 124 8.71 32.08 2.18
CA GLU A 124 9.32 32.27 0.85
C GLU A 124 9.26 30.99 -0.01
N ASN A 125 9.75 29.86 0.51
CA ASN A 125 9.76 28.59 -0.23
C ASN A 125 8.34 28.07 -0.51
N LYS A 126 7.38 28.35 0.38
CA LYS A 126 5.97 27.98 0.15
C LYS A 126 5.36 28.83 -0.97
N SER A 127 5.67 30.12 -1.03
CA SER A 127 5.22 31.01 -2.11
C SER A 127 5.77 30.58 -3.47
N LYS A 128 7.07 30.27 -3.56
CA LYS A 128 7.69 29.79 -4.81
C LYS A 128 7.02 28.53 -5.35
N VAL A 129 6.70 27.57 -4.47
CA VAL A 129 5.97 26.35 -4.87
C VAL A 129 4.52 26.66 -5.29
N ALA A 130 3.85 27.57 -4.60
CA ALA A 130 2.47 27.97 -4.92
C ALA A 130 2.37 28.70 -6.28
N GLU A 131 3.39 29.45 -6.68
CA GLU A 131 3.45 30.08 -8.01
C GLU A 131 3.55 29.05 -9.13
N LYS A 132 4.30 27.96 -8.94
CA LYS A 132 4.45 26.88 -9.94
C LYS A 132 3.26 25.92 -10.02
N LEU A 133 2.36 25.97 -9.03
CA LEU A 133 1.13 25.16 -8.99
C LEU A 133 -0.01 25.76 -9.81
N LYS A 134 0.10 27.03 -10.23
CA LYS A 134 -0.86 27.73 -11.09
C LYS A 134 -0.61 27.38 -12.55
#